data_AF-A0A435B0I2-F1
#
_entry.id   AF-A0A435B0I2-F1
#
_cell.length_a   1.000
_cell.length_b   1.000
_cell.length_c   1.000
_cell.angle_alpha   90.00
_cell.angle_beta   90.00
_cell.angle_gamma   90.00
#
_symmetry.space_group_name_H-M   'P 1'
#
loop_
_entity.id
_entity.type
_entity.pdbx_description
1 polymer ?
#
loop_
_entity_poly.entity_id
_entity_poly.type
_entity_poly.pdbx_seq_one_letter_code
_entity_poly.pdbx_strand_id
1 'polypeptide(L)' 'MFKNGKLFLPPPRDGSDLKELFKRLAAAGAGRPLSKDGFPAGPWTPELLAEAISQIDSNRIGVDLRTVQL' A
#
# COMPACT_ATOMS: atom_id res chain seq x y z
N MET A 1 9.44 -11.21 1.67
CA MET A 1 9.25 -12.35 0.73
C MET A 1 8.70 -11.80 -0.58
N PHE A 2 9.15 -12.31 -1.72
CA PHE A 2 8.52 -11.97 -3.00
C PHE A 2 7.43 -12.99 -3.31
N LYS A 3 6.23 -12.51 -3.63
CA LYS A 3 5.09 -13.34 -4.04
C LYS A 3 4.34 -12.59 -5.14
N ASN A 4 3.85 -13.29 -6.16
CA ASN A 4 3.10 -12.67 -7.27
C ASN A 4 3.80 -11.44 -7.89
N GLY A 5 5.14 -11.45 -8.00
CA GLY A 5 5.91 -10.32 -8.53
C GLY A 5 5.89 -9.04 -7.67
N LYS A 6 5.59 -9.14 -6.37
CA LYS A 6 5.54 -8.01 -5.43
C LYS A 6 6.29 -8.33 -4.13
N LEU A 7 6.75 -7.29 -3.44
CA LEU A 7 7.35 -7.42 -2.11
C LEU A 7 6.24 -7.52 -1.03
N PHE A 8 6.30 -8.58 -0.23
CA PHE A 8 5.46 -8.78 0.95
C PHE A 8 6.31 -8.80 2.21
N LEU A 9 5.86 -8.06 3.23
CA LEU A 9 6.49 -8.00 4.54
C LEU A 9 5.50 -8.46 5.61
N PRO A 10 5.88 -9.41 6.48
CA PRO A 10 5.03 -9.75 7.62
C PRO A 10 4.97 -8.57 8.59
N PRO A 11 3.81 -8.35 9.25
CA PRO A 11 3.73 -7.34 10.30
C PRO A 11 4.65 -7.72 11.47
N PRO A 12 5.37 -6.76 12.06
CA PRO A 12 6.09 -6.98 13.31
C PRO A 12 5.14 -7.38 14.45
N ARG A 13 5.67 -8.11 15.43
CA ARG A 13 4.96 -8.53 16.65
C ARG A 13 5.26 -7.59 17.82
N ASP A 14 5.22 -6.29 17.55
CA ASP A 14 5.64 -5.21 18.45
C ASP A 14 4.47 -4.34 18.93
N GLY A 15 3.24 -4.63 18.50
CA GLY A 15 2.06 -3.86 18.87
C GLY A 15 1.90 -2.54 18.11
N SER A 16 2.66 -2.33 17.03
CA SER A 16 2.53 -1.15 16.16
C SER A 16 1.10 -1.00 15.61
N ASP A 17 0.58 0.23 15.64
CA ASP A 17 -0.71 0.55 15.04
C ASP A 17 -0.61 0.69 13.50
N LEU A 18 -1.77 0.83 12.84
CA LEU A 18 -1.84 0.91 11.38
C LEU A 18 -0.94 2.00 10.79
N LYS A 19 -0.80 3.15 11.45
CA LYS A 19 0.01 4.28 10.94
C LYS A 19 1.48 3.89 10.89
N GLU A 20 2.01 3.30 11.94
CA GLU A 20 3.41 2.86 12.01
C GLU A 20 3.68 1.69 11.05
N LEU A 21 2.73 0.74 10.97
CA LEU A 21 2.79 -0.33 9.97
C LEU A 21 2.80 0.22 8.54
N PHE A 22 1.92 1.16 8.23
CA PHE A 22 1.80 1.75 6.90
C PHE A 22 3.07 2.50 6.50
N LYS A 23 3.64 3.33 7.38
CA LYS A 23 4.92 4.02 7.13
C LYS A 23 6.03 3.04 6.78
N ARG A 24 6.15 1.96 7.55
CA ARG A 24 7.16 0.92 7.30
C ARG A 24 6.95 0.23 5.95
N LEU A 25 5.71 -0.14 5.63
CA LEU A 25 5.37 -0.77 4.36
C LEU A 25 5.64 0.17 3.17
N ALA A 26 5.28 1.45 3.31
CA ALA A 26 5.52 2.49 2.32
C ALA A 26 7.03 2.67 2.06
N ALA A 27 7.83 2.82 3.11
CA ALA A 27 9.29 2.97 3.02
C ALA A 27 9.97 1.75 2.38
N ALA A 28 9.45 0.55 2.59
CA ALA A 28 9.99 -0.65 1.97
C ALA A 28 9.48 -0.89 0.53
N GLY A 29 8.49 -0.14 0.06
CA GLY A 29 7.87 -0.39 -1.25
C GLY A 29 7.00 -1.64 -1.29
N ALA A 30 6.44 -2.06 -0.15
CA ALA A 30 5.60 -3.25 -0.09
C ALA A 30 4.38 -3.11 -1.03
N GLY A 31 4.03 -4.21 -1.70
CA GLY A 31 2.91 -4.24 -2.67
C GLY A 31 3.21 -3.61 -4.04
N ARG A 32 4.34 -2.91 -4.22
CA ARG A 32 4.76 -2.43 -5.55
C ARG A 32 5.18 -3.61 -6.44
N PRO A 33 4.83 -3.59 -7.74
CA PRO A 33 5.37 -4.55 -8.69
C PRO A 33 6.89 -4.40 -8.78
N LEU A 34 7.58 -5.51 -9.01
CA LEU A 34 9.01 -5.50 -9.32
C LEU A 34 9.27 -4.71 -10.62
N SER A 35 10.45 -4.10 -10.70
CA SER A 35 10.95 -3.54 -11.97
C SER A 35 11.10 -4.65 -13.01
N LYS A 36 11.25 -4.26 -14.29
CA LYS A 36 11.53 -5.17 -15.41
C LYS A 36 12.77 -6.02 -15.17
N ASP A 37 13.72 -5.49 -14.41
CA ASP A 37 14.98 -6.15 -14.04
C ASP A 37 14.84 -7.08 -12.80
N GLY A 38 13.62 -7.26 -12.28
CA GLY A 38 13.35 -8.13 -11.13
C GLY A 38 13.70 -7.52 -9.77
N PHE A 39 14.18 -6.28 -9.73
CA PHE A 39 14.51 -5.57 -8.49
C PHE A 39 13.29 -4.87 -7.88
N PRO A 40 13.26 -4.67 -6.54
CA PRO A 40 12.26 -3.83 -5.89
C PRO A 40 12.24 -2.43 -6.53
N ALA A 41 11.05 -1.92 -6.84
CA ALA A 41 10.89 -0.60 -7.45
C ALA A 41 11.25 0.58 -6.51
N GLY A 42 11.67 0.30 -5.27
CA GLY A 42 11.97 1.28 -4.23
C GLY A 42 10.76 1.67 -3.37
N PRO A 43 10.90 2.68 -2.49
CA PRO A 43 9.83 3.14 -1.61
C PRO A 43 8.62 3.69 -2.38
N TRP A 44 7.47 3.72 -1.75
CA TRP A 44 6.34 4.54 -2.23
C TRP A 44 6.68 6.02 -2.02
N THR A 45 6.60 6.81 -3.09
CA THR A 45 6.52 8.28 -2.97
C THR A 45 5.05 8.70 -2.83
N PRO A 46 4.75 9.89 -2.28
CA PRO A 46 3.38 10.39 -2.18
C PRO A 46 2.64 10.36 -3.51
N GLU A 47 3.31 10.72 -4.61
CA GLU A 47 2.74 10.79 -5.95
C GLU A 47 2.38 9.40 -6.47
N LEU A 48 3.30 8.43 -6.36
CA LEU A 48 3.07 7.05 -6.77
C LEU A 48 1.94 6.40 -5.95
N LEU A 49 1.91 6.67 -4.65
CA LEU A 49 0.88 6.13 -3.77
C LEU A 49 -0.49 6.72 -4.09
N ALA A 50 -0.57 8.04 -4.31
CA ALA A 50 -1.80 8.71 -4.71
C ALA A 50 -2.32 8.20 -6.06
N GLU A 51 -1.42 8.02 -7.04
CA GLU A 51 -1.74 7.41 -8.33
C GLU A 51 -2.28 5.99 -8.14
N ALA A 52 -1.57 5.14 -7.40
CA ALA A 52 -1.98 3.76 -7.19
C ALA A 52 -3.33 3.65 -6.49
N ILE A 53 -3.61 4.51 -5.50
CA ILE A 53 -4.91 4.56 -4.81
C ILE A 53 -6.02 5.03 -5.75
N SER A 54 -5.75 6.04 -6.59
CA SER A 54 -6.69 6.54 -7.60
C SER A 54 -7.11 5.43 -8.60
N GLN A 55 -6.19 4.51 -8.91
CA GLN A 55 -6.46 3.36 -9.78
C GLN A 55 -7.25 2.21 -9.11
N ILE A 56 -7.57 2.29 -7.81
CA ILE A 56 -8.36 1.28 -7.08
C ILE A 56 -9.89 1.49 -7.32
N ASP A 57 -10.27 2.07 -8.46
CA ASP A 57 -11.65 2.38 -8.79
C ASP A 57 -12.44 1.11 -9.17
N SER A 58 -13.24 0.59 -8.22
CA SER A 58 -14.48 -0.18 -8.42
C SER A 58 -15.12 -0.71 -7.13
N ASN A 59 -14.56 -0.50 -5.93
CA ASN A 59 -15.26 -0.90 -4.70
C ASN A 59 -16.33 0.14 -4.30
N ARG A 60 -17.39 0.26 -5.13
CA ARG A 60 -18.66 0.92 -4.81
C ARG A 60 -19.40 0.32 -3.59
N ILE A 61 -18.81 -0.66 -2.92
CA ILE A 61 -19.28 -1.19 -1.65
C ILE A 61 -18.38 -0.62 -0.54
N GLY A 62 -18.78 0.53 -0.01
CA GLY A 62 -18.40 0.89 1.37
C GLY A 62 -17.53 2.11 1.57
N VAL A 63 -17.87 3.26 0.95
CA VAL A 63 -18.16 4.52 1.68
C VAL A 63 -18.96 5.41 0.72
N ASP A 64 -20.26 5.59 0.99
CA ASP A 64 -21.01 6.69 0.39
C ASP A 64 -20.66 7.98 1.13
N LEU A 65 -20.32 9.06 0.42
CA LEU A 65 -19.97 10.36 1.02
C LEU A 65 -21.12 10.91 1.90
N ARG A 66 -22.34 10.35 1.81
CA ARG A 66 -23.50 10.72 2.63
C ARG A 66 -23.54 10.08 4.02
N THR A 67 -22.53 9.31 4.45
CA THR A 67 -22.40 8.98 5.88
C THR A 67 -21.53 9.96 6.67
N VAL A 68 -21.08 11.06 6.04
CA VAL A 68 -20.49 12.21 6.76
C VAL A 68 -21.57 13.22 7.13
N GLN A 69 -22.65 12.76 7.77
CA GLN A 69 -23.67 13.53 8.51
C GLN A 69 -24.30 12.55 9.51
N LEU A 70 -24.34 12.73 10.83
CA LEU A 70 -24.28 13.88 11.73
C LEU A 70 -23.28 13.63 12.88
#